data_AF-A0A9W8K6F1-F1
#
_entry.id   AF-A0A9W8K6F1-F1
#
_cell.length_a   1.000
_cell.length_b   1.000
_cell.length_c   1.000
_cell.angle_alpha   90.00
_cell.angle_beta   90.00
_cell.angle_gamma   90.00
#
_symmetry.space_group_name_H-M   'P 1'
#
loop_
_entity.id
_entity.type
_entity.pdbx_description
1 polymer ?
#
loop_
_entity_poly.entity_id
_entity_poly.type
_entity_poly.pdbx_seq_one_letter_code
_entity_poly.pdbx_strand_id
1 'polypeptide(L)' 'MKLSMLLAPLALIPSIYAVKNDLRHVSVVITAIDVAIPNYNIALSAMNELTNNQAVQFGIVPVTAAQVPASACGL' A
#
# COMPACT_ATOMS: atom_id res chain seq x y z
N MET A 1 9.86 -7.95 14.95
CA MET A 1 8.89 -6.99 15.52
C MET A 1 7.61 -7.08 14.72
N LYS A 2 6.52 -7.52 15.36
CA LYS A 2 5.22 -7.75 14.75
C LYS A 2 4.42 -6.47 14.89
N LEU A 3 4.25 -5.72 13.81
CA LEU A 3 3.38 -4.56 13.79
C LEU A 3 1.97 -5.06 13.48
N SER A 4 1.20 -5.31 14.54
CA SER A 4 -0.25 -5.50 14.43
C SER A 4 -0.83 -4.20 13.90
N MET A 5 -1.21 -4.18 12.62
CA MET A 5 -1.94 -3.06 12.06
C MET A 5 -3.32 -3.05 12.71
N LEU A 6 -3.52 -2.07 13.59
CA LEU A 6 -4.80 -1.78 14.21
C LEU A 6 -5.79 -1.58 13.05
N LEU A 7 -6.76 -2.47 12.98
CA LEU A 7 -7.95 -2.34 12.15
C LEU A 7 -8.47 -0.91 12.36
N ALA A 8 -8.36 -0.04 11.36
CA ALA A 8 -9.03 1.26 11.42
C ALA A 8 -10.53 0.95 11.58
N PRO A 9 -11.16 1.27 12.73
CA PRO A 9 -12.57 1.04 12.89
C PRO A 9 -13.29 2.03 11.97
N LEU A 10 -14.26 1.52 11.20
CA LEU A 10 -15.07 2.18 10.16
C LEU A 10 -14.47 2.19 8.73
N ALA A 11 -14.68 1.06 8.06
CA ALA A 11 -14.75 0.96 6.61
C ALA A 11 -16.01 1.65 6.04
N LEU A 12 -16.08 2.98 6.13
CA LEU A 12 -17.12 3.81 5.48
C LEU A 12 -16.55 4.91 4.59
N ILE A 13 -15.22 4.99 4.46
CA ILE A 13 -14.52 5.95 3.59
C ILE A 13 -13.48 5.16 2.80
N PRO A 14 -13.35 5.37 1.47
CA PRO A 14 -12.19 4.84 0.74
C PRO A 14 -10.92 5.39 1.39
N SER A 15 -10.16 4.51 2.05
CA SER A 15 -8.91 4.88 2.70
C SER A 15 -7.82 4.97 1.65
N ILE A 16 -7.18 6.15 1.53
CA ILE A 16 -5.98 6.32 0.71
C ILE A 16 -4.75 6.01 1.55
N TYR A 17 -3.83 5.23 0.99
CA TYR A 17 -2.58 4.85 1.66
C TYR A 17 -1.35 5.26 0.85
N ALA A 18 -0.38 5.86 1.52
CA ALA A 18 1.00 5.93 1.04
C ALA A 18 1.71 4.63 1.46
N VAL A 19 2.13 3.84 0.48
CA VAL A 19 2.85 2.58 0.67
C VAL A 19 4.32 2.80 0.32
N LYS A 20 5.23 2.45 1.24
CA LYS A 20 6.67 2.68 1.12
C LYS A 20 7.42 1.36 1.13
N ASN A 21 8.37 1.23 0.22
CA ASN A 21 9.41 0.20 0.30
C ASN A 21 10.64 0.80 0.99
N ASP A 22 10.81 0.48 2.28
CA ASP A 22 11.88 1.05 3.11
C ASP A 22 13.29 0.70 2.62
N LEU A 23 13.46 -0.43 1.92
CA LEU A 23 14.74 -0.83 1.34
C LEU A 23 15.11 -0.01 0.10
N ARG A 24 14.13 0.64 -0.53
CA ARG A 24 14.32 1.39 -1.78
C ARG A 24 14.08 2.90 -1.66
N HIS A 25 13.57 3.38 -0.53
CA HIS A 25 13.13 4.78 -0.37
C HIS A 25 12.17 5.25 -1.47
N VAL A 26 11.32 4.34 -1.98
CA VAL A 26 10.27 4.64 -2.97
C VAL A 26 8.90 4.50 -2.31
N SER A 27 7.97 5.37 -2.69
CA SER A 27 6.59 5.36 -2.21
C SER A 27 5.59 5.52 -3.34
N VAL A 28 4.44 4.85 -3.22
CA VAL A 28 3.28 5.04 -4.09
C VAL A 28 2.06 5.40 -3.26
N VAL A 29 1.13 6.16 -3.83
CA VAL A 29 -0.15 6.47 -3.18
C VAL A 29 -1.25 5.69 -3.89
N ILE A 30 -2.05 4.95 -3.12
CA ILE A 30 -3.08 4.05 -3.64
C ILE A 30 -4.44 4.29 -2.98
N THR A 31 -5.50 4.18 -3.77
CA THR A 31 -6.88 4.13 -3.29
C THR A 31 -7.24 2.69 -2.92
N ALA A 32 -7.66 2.46 -1.67
CA ALA A 32 -8.24 1.17 -1.29
C ALA A 32 -9.66 1.06 -1.86
N ILE A 33 -9.83 0.16 -2.84
CA ILE A 33 -11.11 -0.09 -3.52
C ILE A 33 -11.68 -1.49 -3.22
N ASP A 34 -10.90 -2.36 -2.57
CA ASP A 34 -11.29 -3.72 -2.23
C ASP A 34 -10.67 -4.13 -0.88
N VAL A 35 -11.27 -5.14 -0.24
CA VAL A 35 -10.83 -5.68 1.05
C VAL A 35 -9.66 -6.64 0.83
N ALA A 36 -8.53 -6.37 1.47
CA ALA A 36 -7.42 -7.30 1.59
C ALA A 36 -6.97 -7.37 3.05
N ILE A 37 -7.05 -8.55 3.66
CA ILE A 37 -6.68 -8.80 5.05
C ILE A 37 -5.87 -10.11 5.09
N PRO A 38 -4.70 -10.15 5.77
CA PRO A 38 -4.08 -9.09 6.57
C PRO A 38 -3.13 -8.16 5.77
N ASN A 39 -2.95 -8.41 4.46
CA ASN A 39 -1.97 -7.74 3.61
C ASN A 39 -2.64 -6.85 2.55
N TYR A 40 -1.83 -6.19 1.74
CA TYR A 40 -2.29 -5.37 0.60
C TYR A 40 -2.12 -6.13 -0.71
N ASN A 41 -3.17 -6.15 -1.53
CA ASN A 41 -3.09 -6.52 -2.94
C ASN A 41 -3.19 -5.24 -3.76
N ILE A 42 -2.19 -4.97 -4.60
CA ILE A 42 -2.12 -3.76 -5.43
C ILE A 42 -1.90 -4.13 -6.89
N ALA A 43 -2.15 -3.18 -7.79
CA ALA A 43 -1.90 -3.38 -9.22
C ALA A 43 -0.41 -3.70 -9.49
N LEU A 44 -0.16 -4.57 -10.48
CA LEU A 44 1.19 -4.95 -10.88
C LEU A 44 2.06 -3.73 -11.25
N SER A 45 1.47 -2.71 -11.87
CA SER A 45 2.16 -1.45 -12.19
C SER A 45 2.66 -0.72 -10.94
N ALA A 46 1.82 -0.57 -9.91
CA ALA A 46 2.20 0.07 -8.66
C ALA A 46 3.27 -0.73 -7.90
N MET A 47 3.16 -2.06 -7.91
CA MET A 47 4.18 -2.93 -7.33
C MET A 47 5.51 -2.83 -8.10
N ASN A 48 5.46 -2.71 -9.43
CA ASN A 48 6.64 -2.50 -10.26
C ASN A 48 7.30 -1.15 -9.96
N GLU A 49 6.54 -0.09 -9.73
CA GLU A 49 7.08 1.20 -9.29
C GLU A 49 7.81 1.07 -7.94
N LEU A 50 7.20 0.37 -6.97
CA LEU A 50 7.83 0.07 -5.68
C LEU A 50 9.08 -0.81 -5.79
N THR A 51 9.19 -1.66 -6.82
CA THR A 51 10.20 -2.73 -6.90
C THR A 51 11.18 -2.60 -8.08
N ASN A 52 11.11 -1.53 -8.87
CA ASN A 52 11.91 -1.33 -10.08
C ASN A 52 11.63 -2.39 -11.16
N ASN A 53 10.36 -2.62 -11.46
CA ASN A 53 9.91 -3.63 -12.43
C ASN A 53 10.22 -5.09 -12.05
N GLN A 54 10.44 -5.38 -10.75
CA GLN A 54 10.74 -6.72 -10.24
C GLN A 54 9.57 -7.32 -9.44
N ALA A 55 8.34 -6.84 -9.62
CA ALA A 55 7.20 -7.30 -8.83
C ALA A 55 6.96 -8.80 -8.96
N VAL A 56 7.10 -9.35 -10.17
CA VAL A 56 6.96 -10.80 -10.44
C VAL A 56 8.08 -11.60 -9.76
N GLN A 57 9.30 -11.05 -9.74
CA GLN A 57 10.47 -11.72 -9.19
C GLN A 57 10.40 -11.83 -7.67
N PHE A 58 9.98 -10.75 -7.01
CA PHE A 58 9.82 -10.73 -5.56
C PHE A 58 8.52 -11.41 -5.10
N GLY A 59 7.43 -11.24 -5.85
CA GLY A 59 6.09 -11.72 -5.52
C GLY A 59 5.45 -10.96 -4.35
N ILE A 60 6.10 -10.98 -3.19
CA ILE A 60 5.68 -10.31 -1.95
C ILE A 60 6.85 -9.47 -1.45
N VAL A 61 6.57 -8.22 -1.06
CA VAL A 61 7.58 -7.34 -0.45
C VAL A 61 7.08 -6.75 0.86
N PRO A 62 7.95 -6.66 1.89
CA PRO A 62 7.60 -5.91 3.10
C PRO A 62 7.50 -4.42 2.78
N VAL A 63 6.45 -3.79 3.27
CA VAL A 63 6.18 -2.36 3.08
C VAL A 63 5.69 -1.73 4.37
N THR A 64 5.91 -0.43 4.49
CA THR A 64 5.27 0.41 5.50
C THR A 64 4.14 1.18 4.83
N ALA A 65 2.92 1.10 5.38
CA ALA A 65 1.76 1.82 4.85
C ALA A 65 1.26 2.85 5.87
N ALA A 66 0.92 4.04 5.39
CA ALA A 66 0.34 5.11 6.19
C ALA A 66 -0.88 5.69 5.48
N GLN A 67 -1.98 5.89 6.21
CA GLN A 67 -3.17 6.54 5.65
C GLN A 67 -2.87 8.03 5.39
N VAL A 68 -3.36 8.56 4.27
CA VAL A 68 -3.16 9.95 3.84
C VAL A 68 -4.49 10.57 3.37
N PRO A 69 -4.58 11.91 3.22
CA PRO A 69 -5.78 12.57 2.71
C PRO A 69 -6.18 12.10 1.30
N ALA A 70 -7.48 12.15 0.99
CA ALA A 70 -8.04 11.74 -0.30
C ALA A 70 -7.43 12.49 -1.50
N SER A 71 -7.09 13.77 -1.29
CA SER A 71 -6.45 14.64 -2.29
C SER A 71 -5.10 14.12 -2.78
N ALA A 72 -4.42 13.24 -2.02
CA ALA A 72 -3.18 12.60 -2.47
C ALA A 72 -3.39 11.63 -3.64
N CYS A 73 -4.62 11.16 -3.87
CA CYS A 73 -5.04 10.37 -5.03
C CYS A 73 -5.91 11.16 -6.02
N GLY A 74 -6.01 12.49 -5.88
CA GLY A 74 -6.82 13.33 -6.76
C GLY A 74 -8.34 13.20 -6.56
N LEU A 75 -8.78 12.80 -5.37
CA LEU A 75 -10.18 12.71 -4.95
C LEU A 75 -10.60 13.89 -4.07
#